data_AF-A0A3N5IRP3-F1
#
_entry.id   AF-A0A3N5IRP3-F1
#
_cell.length_a   1.000
_cell.length_b   1.000
_cell.length_c   1.000
_cell.angle_alpha   90.00
_cell.angle_beta   90.00
_cell.angle_gamma   90.00
#
_symmetry.space_group_name_H-M   'P 1'
#
loop_
_entity.id
_entity.type
_entity.pdbx_description
1 polymer ?
#
loop_
_entity_poly.entity_id
_entity_poly.type
_entity_poly.pdbx_seq_one_letter_code
_entity_poly.pdbx_strand_id
1 'polypeptide(L)' 'ITGSPGIKDDLINAGGLYEDASVVVDRNHVSSRKPDDLPDFCRELIRLMIG' A
#
# COMPACT_ATOMS: atom_id res chain seq x y z
N ILE A 1 0.60 -6.11 -2.04
CA ILE A 1 0.08 -5.22 -0.98
C ILE A 1 1.23 -4.76 -0.09
N THR A 2 1.18 -3.54 0.47
CA THR A 2 2.11 -3.09 1.52
C THR A 2 1.32 -2.63 2.75
N GLY A 3 1.99 -2.33 3.86
CA GLY A 3 1.35 -1.94 5.11
C GLY A 3 2.37 -1.66 6.21
N SER A 4 1.91 -1.15 7.34
CA SER A 4 2.81 -0.90 8.47
C SER A 4 3.55 -2.19 8.87
N PRO A 5 4.84 -2.12 9.27
CA PRO A 5 5.60 -3.33 9.60
C PRO A 5 4.93 -4.20 10.67
N GLY A 6 4.15 -3.59 11.56
CA GLY A 6 3.45 -4.28 12.65
C GLY A 6 2.29 -5.19 12.20
N ILE A 7 1.79 -5.05 10.97
CA ILE A 7 0.72 -5.91 10.42
C ILE A 7 1.19 -6.82 9.27
N LYS A 8 2.50 -6.85 8.99
CA LYS A 8 3.06 -7.59 7.85
C LYS A 8 2.65 -9.07 7.86
N ASP A 9 2.82 -9.72 9.01
CA ASP A 9 2.55 -11.15 9.13
C ASP A 9 1.04 -11.44 8.99
N ASP A 10 0.18 -10.54 9.48
CA ASP A 10 -1.27 -10.65 9.30
C ASP A 10 -1.66 -10.57 7.83
N LEU A 11 -1.07 -9.65 7.06
CA LEU A 11 -1.30 -9.52 5.63
C LEU A 11 -0.86 -10.77 4.85
N ILE A 12 0.28 -11.37 5.23
CA ILE A 12 0.77 -12.62 4.62
C ILE A 12 -0.14 -13.79 5.00
N ASN A 13 -0.52 -13.90 6.28
CA ASN A 13 -1.41 -14.96 6.77
C ASN A 13 -2.81 -14.89 6.14
N ALA A 14 -3.28 -13.70 5.78
CA ALA A 14 -4.51 -13.48 5.03
C ALA A 14 -4.40 -13.83 3.52
N GLY A 15 -3.22 -14.28 3.06
CA GLY A 15 -2.96 -14.65 1.66
C GLY A 15 -2.46 -13.49 0.78
N GLY A 16 -2.12 -12.35 1.36
CA GLY A 16 -1.56 -11.22 0.64
C GLY A 16 -0.10 -11.43 0.25
N LEU A 17 0.25 -11.00 -0.97
CA LEU A 17 1.65 -10.87 -1.38
C LEU A 17 2.21 -9.55 -0.82
N TYR A 18 2.91 -9.62 0.31
CA TYR A 18 3.49 -8.44 0.95
C TYR A 18 4.75 -7.96 0.22
N GLU A 19 4.80 -6.66 -0.09
CA GLU A 19 5.95 -5.99 -0.69
C GLU A 19 6.42 -4.84 0.21
N ASP A 20 7.72 -4.79 0.52
CA ASP A 20 8.31 -3.66 1.24
C ASP A 20 8.57 -2.48 0.29
N ALA A 21 7.48 -1.77 -0.06
CA ALA A 21 7.48 -0.61 -0.93
C ALA A 21 6.73 0.56 -0.28
N SER A 22 7.08 1.81 -0.62
CA SER A 22 6.43 3.01 -0.09
C SER A 22 4.94 3.07 -0.46
N VAL A 23 4.60 2.63 -1.67
CA VAL A 23 3.23 2.48 -2.15
C VAL A 23 3.11 1.22 -2.99
N VAL A 24 1.99 0.51 -2.84
CA VAL A 24 1.60 -0.59 -3.74
C VAL A 24 0.18 -0.31 -4.24
N VAL A 25 0.00 -0.40 -5.56
CA VAL A 25 -1.29 -0.29 -6.23
C VAL A 25 -1.67 -1.67 -6.76
N ASP A 26 -2.73 -2.25 -6.20
CA ASP A 26 -3.34 -3.49 -6.70
C ASP A 26 -4.75 -3.18 -7.20
N ARG A 27 -4.90 -3.08 -8.52
CA ARG A 27 -6.13 -2.66 -9.19
C ARG A 27 -6.67 -1.34 -8.61
N ASN A 28 -7.74 -1.41 -7.81
CA ASN A 28 -8.40 -0.27 -7.17
C ASN A 28 -8.01 -0.09 -5.69
N HIS A 29 -7.03 -0.85 -5.20
CA HIS A 29 -6.56 -0.80 -3.81
C HIS A 29 -5.16 -0.17 -3.74
N VAL A 30 -5.05 0.96 -3.05
CA VAL A 30 -3.78 1.65 -2.79
C VAL A 30 -3.41 1.45 -1.32
N SER A 31 -2.18 1.03 -1.05
CA SER A 31 -1.66 0.78 0.30
C SER A 31 -0.28 1.40 0.49
N SER A 32 0.09 1.78 1.73
CA SER A 32 1.38 2.37 2.11
C SER A 32 1.81 1.93 3.52
N ARG A 33 3.07 2.17 3.93
CA ARG A 33 3.62 1.61 5.19
C ARG A 33 3.53 2.56 6.39
N LYS A 34 3.84 3.84 6.19
CA LYS A 34 4.06 4.81 7.27
C LYS A 34 3.84 6.26 6.81
N PRO A 35 3.75 7.24 7.73
CA PRO A 35 3.50 8.64 7.37
C PRO A 35 4.48 9.24 6.35
N ASP A 36 5.76 8.82 6.37
CA ASP A 36 6.76 9.27 5.39
C ASP A 36 6.39 8.92 3.94
N ASP A 37 5.59 7.86 3.74
CA ASP A 37 5.16 7.40 2.40
C ASP A 37 3.91 8.16 1.90
N LEU A 38 3.37 9.12 2.67
CA LEU A 38 2.17 9.87 2.31
C LEU A 38 2.25 10.57 0.93
N PRO A 39 3.38 11.15 0.49
CA PRO A 39 3.47 11.74 -0.84
C PRO A 39 3.24 10.72 -1.97
N ASP A 40 3.77 9.51 -1.82
CA ASP A 40 3.61 8.42 -2.80
C ASP A 40 2.19 7.88 -2.79
N PHE A 41 1.63 7.67 -1.60
CA PHE A 41 0.24 7.24 -1.42
C PHE A 41 -0.74 8.22 -2.08
N CYS A 42 -0.63 9.52 -1.78
CA CYS A 42 -1.51 10.54 -2.33
C CYS A 42 -1.41 10.63 -3.85
N ARG A 43 -0.21 10.53 -4.42
CA ARG A 43 0.01 10.54 -5.87
C ARG A 43 -0.77 9.42 -6.55
N GLU A 44 -0.62 8.17 -6.10
CA GLU A 44 -1.28 7.04 -6.74
C GLU A 44 -2.79 7.01 -6.45
N LEU A 45 -3.22 7.42 -5.26
CA LEU A 45 -4.65 7.53 -4.94
C LEU A 45 -5.35 8.56 -5.85
N ILE A 46 -4.77 9.74 -6.04
CA ILE A 46 -5.33 10.77 -6.92
C ILE A 46 -5.37 10.24 -8.36
N ARG A 47 -4.28 9.62 -8.83
CA ARG A 47 -4.22 9.01 -10.17
C ARG A 47 -5.36 8.02 -10.42
N LEU A 48 -5.70 7.21 -9.41
CA LEU A 48 -6.75 6.20 -9.47
C LEU A 48 -8.16 6.80 -9.44
N MET A 49 -8.34 8.01 -8.91
CA MET A 49 -9.62 8.72 -8.89
C MET A 49 -9.92 9.48 -10.18
N ILE A 50 -8.89 9.87 -10.94
CA ILE A 50 -9.03 10.70 -12.15
C ILE A 50 -8.76 9.95 -13.45
N GLY A 51 -8.29 8.70 -13.38
CA GLY A 51 -8.08 7.80 -14.52
C GLY A 51 -9.29 6.92 -14.77
#